data_AF-A0A7C5QIR8-F1
#
_entry.id   AF-A0A7C5QIR8-F1
#
_cell.length_a   1.000
_cell.length_b   1.000
_cell.length_c   1.000
_cell.angle_alpha   90.00
_cell.angle_beta   90.00
_cell.angle_gamma   90.00
#
_symmetry.space_group_name_H-M   'P 1'
#
loop_
_entity.id
_entity.type
_entity.pdbx_description
1 polymer ?
#
loop_
_entity_poly.entity_id
_entity_poly.type
_entity_poly.pdbx_seq_one_letter_code
_entity_poly.pdbx_strand_id
1 'polypeptide(L)'
;MITNAAHLHLVLNHLPIFGILFALCLLLAGLGLRDRSLKRAGLVTLILIALATPGVYLSGEAAEETVEKLPGFLETYIEKHEELAKIALLFTSASGVLSALSLLKGESRKLVALTLLWGLLTFAVLGLVGNSGGKIRHSEIRGEQPPAYEVE
;
A
#
# COMPACT_ATOMS: atom_id res chain seq x y z
N MET A 1 -1.23 20.86 -11.28
CA MET A 1 -0.09 21.29 -10.44
C MET A 1 -0.30 20.73 -9.04
N ILE A 2 0.75 20.20 -8.41
CA ILE A 2 0.72 19.76 -7.01
C ILE A 2 0.66 21.01 -6.14
N THR A 3 -0.34 21.11 -5.26
CA THR A 3 -0.70 22.36 -4.57
C THR A 3 -0.33 22.36 -3.09
N ASN A 4 -0.30 21.19 -2.44
CA ASN A 4 0.14 20.99 -1.05
C ASN A 4 0.43 19.49 -0.78
N ALA A 5 0.82 19.16 0.44
CA ALA A 5 1.13 17.79 0.87
C ALA A 5 -0.07 16.83 0.75
N ALA A 6 -1.28 17.29 1.09
CA ALA A 6 -2.49 16.48 0.93
C ALA A 6 -2.75 16.08 -0.52
N HIS A 7 -2.60 17.01 -1.47
CA HIS A 7 -2.72 16.70 -2.89
C HIS A 7 -1.63 15.73 -3.35
N LEU A 8 -0.37 15.92 -2.92
CA LEU A 8 0.71 14.99 -3.23
C LEU A 8 0.41 13.57 -2.72
N HIS A 9 -0.02 13.45 -1.47
CA HIS A 9 -0.33 12.15 -0.87
C HIS A 9 -1.47 11.45 -1.62
N LEU A 10 -2.55 12.16 -1.97
CA LEU A 10 -3.67 11.58 -2.74
C LEU A 10 -3.28 11.11 -4.14
N VAL A 11 -2.26 11.72 -4.76
CA VAL A 11 -1.73 11.24 -6.05
C VAL A 11 -0.89 9.98 -5.85
N LEU A 12 -0.15 9.89 -4.74
CA LEU A 12 0.82 8.82 -4.50
C LEU A 12 0.27 7.61 -3.74
N ASN A 13 -0.79 7.76 -2.95
CA ASN A 13 -1.27 6.75 -2.01
C ASN A 13 -1.69 5.41 -2.66
N HIS A 14 -2.05 5.41 -3.95
CA HIS A 14 -2.38 4.18 -4.69
C HIS A 14 -1.16 3.46 -5.26
N LEU A 15 -0.01 4.14 -5.32
CA LEU A 15 1.22 3.60 -5.92
C LEU A 15 1.66 2.29 -5.26
N PRO A 16 1.70 2.14 -3.91
CA PRO A 16 2.12 0.88 -3.30
C PRO A 16 1.16 -0.28 -3.62
N ILE A 17 -0.17 -0.05 -3.58
CA ILE A 17 -1.19 -1.08 -3.85
C ILE A 17 -1.03 -1.62 -5.27
N PHE A 18 -1.07 -0.75 -6.28
CA PHE A 18 -0.98 -1.17 -7.67
C PHE A 18 0.42 -1.66 -8.04
N GLY A 19 1.46 -1.08 -7.44
CA GLY A 19 2.84 -1.51 -7.63
C GLY A 19 3.07 -2.96 -7.16
N ILE A 20 2.61 -3.30 -5.96
CA ILE A 20 2.68 -4.67 -5.46
C ILE A 20 1.84 -5.62 -6.33
N LEU A 21 0.61 -5.23 -6.69
CA LEU A 21 -0.25 -6.05 -7.56
C LEU A 21 0.43 -6.35 -8.90
N PHE A 22 0.98 -5.33 -9.55
CA PHE A 22 1.68 -5.47 -10.82
C PHE A 22 2.91 -6.38 -10.69
N ALA A 23 3.70 -6.21 -9.62
CA ALA A 23 4.85 -7.06 -9.35
C ALA A 23 4.47 -8.53 -9.12
N LEU A 24 3.35 -8.79 -8.44
CA LEU A 24 2.80 -10.13 -8.24
C LEU A 24 2.36 -10.76 -9.56
N CYS A 25 1.68 -10.02 -10.42
CA CYS A 25 1.31 -10.49 -11.76
C CYS A 25 2.55 -10.89 -12.57
N LEU A 26 3.61 -10.07 -12.56
CA LEU A 26 4.88 -10.38 -13.22
C LEU A 26 5.56 -11.62 -12.64
N LEU A 27 5.61 -11.75 -11.30
CA LEU A 27 6.17 -12.92 -10.63
C LEU A 27 5.40 -14.20 -10.95
N LEU A 28 4.06 -14.15 -10.91
CA LEU A 28 3.20 -15.28 -11.26
C LEU A 28 3.37 -15.67 -12.73
N ALA A 29 3.37 -14.71 -13.65
CA ALA A 29 3.60 -14.94 -15.07
C ALA A 29 4.99 -15.55 -15.32
N GLY A 30 6.04 -15.01 -14.68
CA GLY A 30 7.40 -15.54 -14.80
C GLY A 30 7.55 -16.96 -14.25
N LEU A 31 6.84 -17.31 -13.17
CA LEU A 31 6.82 -18.67 -12.65
C LEU A 31 6.01 -19.63 -13.55
N GLY A 32 4.84 -19.22 -14.00
CA GLY A 32 3.94 -20.02 -14.84
C GLY A 32 4.50 -20.28 -16.24
N LEU A 33 5.04 -19.25 -16.87
CA LEU A 33 5.67 -19.32 -18.20
C LEU A 33 7.12 -19.80 -18.15
N ARG A 34 7.68 -20.00 -16.95
CA ARG A 34 9.11 -20.31 -16.72
C ARG A 34 10.04 -19.26 -17.34
N ASP A 35 9.59 -18.01 -17.41
CA ASP A 35 10.32 -16.89 -17.97
C ASP A 35 11.16 -16.18 -16.90
N ARG A 36 12.48 -16.19 -17.10
CA ARG A 36 13.42 -15.59 -16.16
C ARG A 36 13.33 -14.06 -16.13
N SER A 37 13.07 -13.43 -17.27
CA SER A 37 12.98 -11.98 -17.42
C SER A 37 11.76 -11.43 -16.70
N LEU A 38 10.58 -12.05 -16.88
CA LEU A 38 9.35 -11.67 -16.17
C LEU A 38 9.48 -11.85 -14.65
N LYS A 39 10.05 -12.97 -14.22
CA LYS A 39 10.31 -13.22 -12.80
C LYS A 39 11.22 -12.14 -12.20
N ARG A 40 12.32 -11.79 -12.89
CA ARG A 40 13.21 -10.70 -12.47
C ARG A 40 12.52 -9.34 -12.47
N ALA A 41 11.71 -9.05 -13.49
CA ALA A 41 10.95 -7.82 -13.57
C ALA A 41 10.02 -7.65 -12.36
N GLY A 42 9.33 -8.73 -11.95
CA GLY A 42 8.51 -8.71 -10.73
C GLY A 42 9.33 -8.47 -9.46
N LEU A 43 10.46 -9.17 -9.27
CA LEU A 43 11.36 -8.96 -8.12
C LEU A 43 11.92 -7.52 -8.08
N VAL A 44 12.35 -6.98 -9.22
CA VAL A 44 12.85 -5.60 -9.32
C VAL A 44 11.74 -4.60 -9.02
N THR A 45 10.53 -4.85 -9.51
CA THR A 45 9.36 -4.00 -9.23
C THR A 45 9.07 -3.96 -7.73
N LEU A 46 9.11 -5.10 -7.03
CA LEU A 46 8.94 -5.12 -5.56
C LEU A 46 9.99 -4.27 -4.84
N ILE A 47 11.25 -4.27 -5.30
CA ILE A 47 12.30 -3.41 -4.74
C ILE A 47 12.00 -1.93 -4.98
N LEU A 48 11.63 -1.56 -6.22
CA LEU A 48 11.33 -0.17 -6.54
C LEU A 48 10.14 0.37 -5.73
N ILE A 49 9.10 -0.45 -5.57
CA ILE A 49 7.95 -0.09 -4.74
C ILE A 49 8.35 0.01 -3.27
N ALA A 50 9.17 -0.91 -2.74
CA ALA A 50 9.69 -0.82 -1.39
C ALA A 50 10.46 0.47 -1.12
N LEU A 51 11.21 0.97 -2.12
CA LEU A 51 11.94 2.24 -2.02
C LEU A 51 11.01 3.47 -2.13
N ALA A 52 9.91 3.37 -2.88
CA ALA A 52 8.96 4.46 -3.05
C ALA A 52 8.00 4.63 -1.86
N THR A 53 7.58 3.53 -1.22
CA THR A 53 6.59 3.54 -0.12
C THR A 53 6.93 4.47 1.05
N PRO A 54 8.19 4.60 1.51
CA PRO A 54 8.55 5.60 2.53
C PRO A 54 8.14 7.02 2.14
N GLY A 55 8.34 7.42 0.88
CA GLY A 55 7.92 8.74 0.40
C GLY A 55 6.40 8.92 0.41
N VAL A 56 5.65 7.87 0.08
CA VAL A 56 4.18 7.87 0.17
C VAL A 56 3.72 8.03 1.63
N TYR A 57 4.34 7.30 2.54
CA TYR A 57 4.05 7.34 3.97
C TYR A 57 4.33 8.74 4.56
N LEU A 58 5.52 9.30 4.33
CA LEU A 58 5.89 10.64 4.81
C LEU A 58 5.01 11.74 4.22
N SER A 59 4.58 11.60 2.96
CA SER A 59 3.62 12.54 2.38
C SER A 59 2.25 12.50 3.08
N GLY A 60 1.90 11.35 3.70
CA GLY A 60 0.68 11.18 4.48
C GLY A 60 0.73 11.91 5.82
N GLU A 61 1.84 11.80 6.56
CA GLU A 61 2.06 12.57 7.80
C GLU A 61 1.97 14.09 7.51
N ALA A 62 2.63 14.56 6.46
CA ALA A 62 2.53 15.97 6.05
C ALA A 62 1.12 16.37 5.58
N ALA A 63 0.36 15.43 5.01
CA ALA A 63 -1.03 15.67 4.63
C ALA A 63 -1.92 15.83 5.87
N GLU A 64 -1.70 15.02 6.91
CA GLU A 64 -2.40 15.11 8.19
C GLU A 64 -2.20 16.48 8.85
N GLU A 65 -0.96 16.95 8.99
CA GLU A 65 -0.66 18.30 9.52
C GLU A 65 -1.36 19.42 8.73
N THR A 66 -1.55 19.22 7.42
CA THR A 66 -2.26 20.19 6.56
C THR A 66 -3.76 20.22 6.85
N VAL A 67 -4.37 19.08 7.20
CA VAL A 67 -5.82 18.94 7.36
C VAL A 67 -6.29 18.97 8.82
N GLU A 68 -5.41 18.82 9.80
CA GLU A 68 -5.72 18.80 11.24
C GLU A 68 -6.50 20.06 11.69
N LYS A 69 -6.20 21.21 11.07
CA LYS A 69 -6.79 22.51 11.42
C LYS A 69 -8.10 22.81 10.68
N LEU A 70 -8.53 21.91 9.79
CA LEU A 70 -9.70 22.13 8.95
C LEU A 70 -10.99 21.61 9.62
N PRO A 71 -12.15 22.28 9.39
CA PRO A 71 -13.42 21.77 9.84
C PRO A 71 -13.72 20.39 9.22
N GLY A 72 -14.24 19.47 10.05
CA GLY A 72 -14.50 18.10 9.64
C GLY A 72 -13.26 17.19 9.63
N PHE A 73 -12.18 17.58 10.32
CA PHE A 73 -11.10 16.67 10.69
C PHE A 73 -11.65 15.54 11.58
N LEU A 74 -11.24 14.31 11.28
CA LEU A 74 -11.73 13.09 11.93
C LEU A 74 -10.53 12.26 12.36
N GLU A 75 -9.92 12.66 13.48
CA GLU A 75 -8.69 12.10 14.04
C GLU A 75 -8.70 10.57 14.08
N THR A 76 -9.75 9.98 14.66
CA THR A 76 -9.88 8.51 14.79
C THR A 76 -9.76 7.75 13.47
N TYR A 77 -10.24 8.33 12.35
CA TYR A 77 -10.16 7.69 11.04
C TYR A 77 -8.77 7.84 10.40
N ILE A 78 -8.12 8.98 10.63
CA ILE A 78 -6.78 9.28 10.11
C ILE A 78 -5.73 8.48 10.88
N GLU A 79 -5.77 8.50 12.21
CA GLU A 79 -4.89 7.67 13.06
C GLU A 79 -5.00 6.20 12.67
N LYS A 80 -6.23 5.71 12.43
CA LYS A 80 -6.41 4.31 12.02
C LYS A 80 -5.79 3.99 10.68
N HIS A 81 -5.85 4.93 9.73
CA HIS A 81 -5.21 4.79 8.44
C HIS A 81 -3.67 4.81 8.58
N GLU A 82 -3.15 5.72 9.38
CA GLU A 82 -1.71 5.88 9.65
C GLU A 82 -1.12 4.63 10.34
N GLU A 83 -1.79 4.06 11.35
CA GLU A 83 -1.39 2.79 11.98
C GLU A 83 -1.24 1.66 10.96
N LEU A 84 -2.24 1.50 10.09
CA LEU A 84 -2.21 0.48 9.04
C LEU A 84 -1.11 0.79 8.01
N ALA A 85 -0.89 2.08 7.69
CA ALA A 85 0.16 2.52 6.79
C ALA A 85 1.56 2.21 7.33
N LYS A 86 1.79 2.36 8.66
CA LYS A 86 3.04 1.95 9.34
C LYS A 86 3.29 0.45 9.17
N ILE A 87 2.26 -0.39 9.37
CA ILE A 87 2.35 -1.84 9.16
C ILE A 87 2.64 -2.15 7.69
N ALA A 88 1.94 -1.51 6.76
CA ALA A 88 2.12 -1.71 5.32
C ALA A 88 3.52 -1.30 4.85
N LEU A 89 4.09 -0.23 5.41
CA LEU A 89 5.46 0.21 5.15
C LEU A 89 6.47 -0.89 5.52
N LEU A 90 6.31 -1.50 6.70
CA LEU A 90 7.16 -2.61 7.14
C LEU A 90 7.05 -3.83 6.21
N PHE A 91 5.82 -4.22 5.86
CA PHE A 91 5.56 -5.39 5.00
C PHE A 91 6.11 -5.18 3.57
N THR A 92 5.92 -3.96 3.04
CA THR A 92 6.42 -3.57 1.72
C THR A 92 7.94 -3.52 1.71
N SER A 93 8.57 -2.99 2.77
CA SER A 93 10.03 -3.00 2.94
C SER A 93 10.58 -4.43 2.99
N ALA A 94 9.94 -5.32 3.76
CA ALA A 94 10.30 -6.73 3.81
C ALA A 94 10.13 -7.44 2.45
N SER A 95 9.10 -7.09 1.66
CA SER A 95 8.95 -7.57 0.28
C SER A 95 10.13 -7.17 -0.61
N GLY A 96 10.61 -5.94 -0.48
CA GLY A 96 11.80 -5.45 -1.18
C GLY A 96 13.07 -6.23 -0.78
N VAL A 97 13.28 -6.44 0.52
CA VAL A 97 14.43 -7.21 1.04
C VAL A 97 14.40 -8.66 0.55
N LEU A 98 13.25 -9.34 0.66
CA LEU A 98 13.09 -10.71 0.16
C LEU A 98 13.33 -10.81 -1.35
N SER A 99 12.92 -9.79 -2.09
CA SER A 99 13.15 -9.72 -3.54
C SER A 99 14.63 -9.54 -3.88
N ALA A 100 15.33 -8.65 -3.17
CA ALA A 100 16.77 -8.47 -3.31
C ALA A 100 17.54 -9.76 -2.97
N LEU A 101 17.19 -10.42 -1.86
CA LEU A 101 17.76 -11.71 -1.48
C LEU A 101 17.49 -12.79 -2.53
N SER A 102 16.28 -12.83 -3.09
CA SER A 102 15.94 -13.75 -4.17
C SER A 102 16.83 -13.53 -5.40
N LEU A 103 17.07 -12.28 -5.81
CA LEU A 103 17.96 -11.97 -6.93
C LEU A 103 19.42 -12.36 -6.63
N LEU A 104 19.94 -12.00 -5.44
CA LEU A 104 21.32 -12.28 -5.03
C LEU A 104 21.62 -13.78 -4.90
N LYS A 105 20.63 -14.58 -4.51
CA LYS A 105 20.73 -16.04 -4.37
C LYS A 105 20.33 -16.80 -5.64
N GLY A 106 20.41 -16.16 -6.80
CA GLY A 106 20.19 -16.81 -8.11
C GLY A 106 18.75 -17.22 -8.36
N GLU A 107 17.78 -16.52 -7.75
CA GLU A 107 16.34 -16.75 -7.89
C GLU A 107 15.92 -18.17 -7.47
N SER A 108 16.48 -18.66 -6.35
CA SER A 108 16.15 -19.98 -5.82
C SER A 108 14.64 -20.16 -5.66
N ARG A 109 14.13 -21.34 -6.03
CA ARG A 109 12.68 -21.63 -6.04
C ARG A 109 12.03 -21.37 -4.68
N LYS A 110 12.71 -21.72 -3.58
CA LYS A 110 12.23 -21.52 -2.20
C LYS A 110 12.10 -20.03 -1.86
N LEU A 111 13.13 -19.22 -2.16
CA LEU A 111 13.10 -17.79 -1.88
C LEU A 111 12.09 -17.04 -2.75
N VAL A 112 11.97 -17.40 -4.02
CA VAL A 112 10.96 -16.80 -4.91
C VAL A 112 9.55 -17.14 -4.44
N ALA A 113 9.29 -18.40 -4.04
CA ALA A 113 8.01 -18.78 -3.47
C ALA A 113 7.70 -18.04 -2.16
N LEU A 114 8.68 -17.91 -1.26
CA LEU A 114 8.54 -17.12 -0.03
C LEU A 114 8.24 -15.64 -0.35
N THR A 115 8.95 -15.06 -1.31
CA THR A 115 8.75 -13.67 -1.76
C THR A 115 7.35 -13.47 -2.33
N LEU A 116 6.86 -14.43 -3.13
CA LEU A 116 5.51 -14.40 -3.67
C LEU A 116 4.44 -14.46 -2.57
N LEU A 117 4.57 -15.39 -1.62
CA LEU A 117 3.64 -15.53 -0.50
C LEU A 117 3.63 -14.27 0.37
N TRP A 118 4.81 -13.73 0.67
CA TRP A 118 4.94 -12.48 1.43
C TRP A 118 4.37 -11.29 0.67
N GLY A 119 4.55 -11.24 -0.65
CA GLY A 119 3.96 -10.21 -1.51
C GLY A 119 2.43 -10.25 -1.52
N LEU A 120 1.82 -11.45 -1.54
CA LEU A 120 0.36 -11.62 -1.43
C LEU A 120 -0.16 -11.11 -0.08
N LEU A 121 0.55 -11.42 1.01
CA LEU A 121 0.24 -10.90 2.33
C LEU A 121 0.37 -9.37 2.38
N THR A 122 1.43 -8.82 1.80
CA THR A 122 1.65 -7.37 1.69
C THR A 122 0.53 -6.70 0.91
N PHE A 123 0.07 -7.32 -0.20
CA PHE A 123 -1.07 -6.83 -0.98
C PHE A 123 -2.36 -6.79 -0.15
N ALA A 124 -2.62 -7.82 0.65
CA ALA A 124 -3.78 -7.84 1.55
C ALA A 124 -3.73 -6.71 2.59
N VAL A 125 -2.56 -6.51 3.23
CA VAL A 125 -2.34 -5.40 4.19
C VAL A 125 -2.55 -4.04 3.53
N LEU A 126 -2.01 -3.84 2.33
CA LEU A 126 -2.21 -2.61 1.56
C LEU A 126 -3.69 -2.39 1.17
N GLY A 127 -4.45 -3.46 0.93
CA GLY A 127 -5.91 -3.40 0.78
C GLY A 127 -6.62 -2.87 2.02
N LEU A 128 -6.16 -3.24 3.22
CA LEU A 128 -6.69 -2.70 4.49
C LEU A 128 -6.39 -1.20 4.62
N VAL A 129 -5.19 -0.76 4.22
CA VAL A 129 -4.81 0.67 4.17
C VAL A 129 -5.69 1.45 3.21
N GLY A 130 -5.93 0.92 2.01
CA GLY A 130 -6.83 1.55 1.03
C GLY A 130 -8.26 1.68 1.57
N ASN A 131 -8.76 0.63 2.22
CA ASN A 131 -10.10 0.64 2.83
C ASN A 131 -10.21 1.65 3.99
N SER A 132 -9.22 1.71 4.89
CA SER A 132 -9.23 2.72 5.96
C SER A 132 -9.09 4.14 5.41
N GLY A 133 -8.26 4.34 4.38
CA GLY A 133 -8.10 5.62 3.70
C GLY A 133 -9.39 6.13 3.07
N GLY A 134 -10.17 5.24 2.44
CA GLY A 134 -11.50 5.58 1.93
C GLY A 134 -12.42 6.13 3.03
N LYS A 135 -12.43 5.50 4.22
CA LYS A 135 -13.30 5.91 5.33
C LYS A 135 -13.03 7.32 5.86
N ILE A 136 -11.86 7.91 5.58
CA ILE A 136 -11.53 9.30 5.99
C ILE A 136 -12.54 10.31 5.41
N ARG A 137 -12.92 10.15 4.13
CA ARG A 137 -13.86 11.08 3.45
C ARG A 137 -15.18 10.46 2.99
N HIS A 138 -15.30 9.13 3.05
CA HIS A 138 -16.50 8.41 2.62
C HIS A 138 -17.27 7.87 3.83
N SER A 139 -18.29 8.60 4.28
CA SER A 139 -19.15 8.18 5.39
C SER A 139 -20.02 6.97 5.05
N GLU A 140 -20.36 6.81 3.77
CA GLU A 140 -21.19 5.72 3.24
C GLU A 140 -20.58 4.33 3.44
N ILE A 141 -19.25 4.23 3.63
CA ILE A 141 -18.54 2.95 3.87
C ILE A 141 -18.12 2.74 5.33
N ARG A 142 -18.59 3.59 6.25
CA ARG A 142 -18.32 3.45 7.70
C ARG A 142 -19.21 2.42 8.37
N GLY A 143 -20.37 2.12 7.78
CA GLY A 143 -21.36 1.22 8.37
C GLY A 143 -22.11 1.85 9.56
N GLU A 144 -22.00 3.16 9.74
CA GLU A 144 -22.79 3.92 10.71
C GLU A 144 -24.21 4.11 10.15
N GLN A 145 -25.22 3.65 10.89
CA GLN A 145 -26.62 3.90 10.54
C GLN A 145 -26.90 5.41 10.68
N PRO A 146 -27.57 6.05 9.71
CA PRO A 146 -28.09 7.40 9.94
C PRO A 146 -29.01 7.38 11.16
N PRO A 147 -29.02 8.43 11.99
CA PRO A 147 -29.92 8.50 13.13
C PRO A 147 -31.34 8.26 12.64
N ALA A 148 -32.08 7.39 13.34
CA ALA A 148 -33.49 7.18 13.05
C ALA A 148 -34.17 8.55 13.11
N TYR A 149 -34.71 9.01 11.98
CA TYR A 149 -35.51 10.22 11.97
C TYR A 149 -36.78 9.90 12.76
N GLU A 150 -36.89 10.43 13.98
CA GLU A 150 -38.15 10.49 14.70
C GLU A 150 -39.06 11.42 13.88
N VAL A 151 -40.00 10.80 13.13
CA VAL A 151 -41.09 11.52 12.50
C VAL A 151 -42.05 11.92 13.62
N GLU A 152 -42.08 13.20 13.96
CA GLU A 152 -43.12 13.79 14.81
C GLU A 152 -44.42 14.00 14.02
#